data_AF-A0A3S8XPV4-F1
#
_entry.id   AF-A0A3S8XPV4-F1
#
_cell.length_a   1.000
_cell.length_b   1.000
_cell.length_c   1.000
_cell.angle_alpha   90.00
_cell.angle_beta   90.00
_cell.angle_gamma   90.00
#
_symmetry.space_group_name_H-M   'P 1'
#
loop_
_entity.id
_entity.type
_entity.pdbx_description
1 polymer ?
#
loop_
_entity_poly.entity_id
_entity_poly.type
_entity_poly.pdbx_seq_one_letter_code
_entity_poly.pdbx_strand_id
1 'polypeptide(L)'
;MSAPNDAAKTAQPARDALLWIELLLRQFPELLAELAPAHHSPSAPPPAVVRPTAPAPGRTRAEREEALRAEQLHGLTPSGPSTAPLRLHVSDAVRDITDGVVELDEAVHDRLRLPRPRRAQVAGRLLRVAALLGRAADDPLLVEHVRDEARRMARRCTRALGAAEPVVRVSGRCPWCDSVSLRALPARRAVLCVNPACRCADQDCDCRTDPAHRHAWGVGEWARLAAESGADLAELTGSATDTADREVRR
;
A
#
# COMPACT_ATOMS: atom_id res chain seq x y z
N MET A 1 -39.05 -12.38 -14.58
CA MET A 1 -37.86 -13.25 -14.50
C MET A 1 -36.59 -12.39 -14.45
N SER A 2 -36.38 -11.66 -13.35
CA SER A 2 -35.17 -10.85 -13.12
C SER A 2 -34.49 -11.36 -11.85
N ALA A 3 -33.64 -12.37 -11.99
CA ALA A 3 -32.89 -13.01 -10.89
C ALA A 3 -31.36 -13.14 -11.09
N PRO A 4 -30.75 -12.98 -12.30
CA PRO A 4 -29.30 -13.18 -12.42
C PRO A 4 -28.47 -11.96 -11.94
N ASN A 5 -29.06 -10.77 -11.86
CA ASN A 5 -28.30 -9.54 -11.58
C ASN A 5 -28.01 -9.32 -10.08
N ASP A 6 -28.94 -9.71 -9.19
CA ASP A 6 -28.77 -9.52 -7.75
C ASP A 6 -27.75 -10.50 -7.14
N ALA A 7 -27.75 -11.76 -7.61
CA ALA A 7 -26.75 -12.77 -7.20
C ALA A 7 -25.33 -12.42 -7.68
N ALA A 8 -25.20 -11.79 -8.85
CA ALA A 8 -23.92 -11.30 -9.34
C ALA A 8 -23.39 -10.13 -8.51
N LYS A 9 -24.30 -9.24 -8.06
CA LYS A 9 -23.97 -8.08 -7.23
C LYS A 9 -23.61 -8.45 -5.79
N THR A 10 -24.26 -9.44 -5.18
CA THR A 10 -23.87 -9.98 -3.85
C THR A 10 -22.57 -10.78 -3.88
N ALA A 11 -22.21 -11.39 -5.01
CA ALA A 11 -20.93 -12.08 -5.16
C ALA A 11 -19.73 -11.14 -5.39
N GLN A 12 -19.96 -9.88 -5.79
CA GLN A 12 -18.88 -8.94 -6.12
C GLN A 12 -17.97 -8.61 -4.91
N PRO A 13 -18.49 -8.28 -3.72
CA PRO A 13 -17.64 -7.97 -2.56
C PRO A 13 -16.76 -9.15 -2.12
N ALA A 14 -17.24 -10.38 -2.25
CA ALA A 14 -16.47 -11.58 -1.92
C ALA A 14 -15.32 -11.83 -2.91
N ARG A 15 -15.56 -11.58 -4.21
CA ARG A 15 -14.51 -11.61 -5.23
C ARG A 15 -13.46 -10.52 -4.99
N ASP A 16 -13.91 -9.30 -4.70
CA ASP A 16 -13.02 -8.19 -4.37
C ASP A 16 -12.17 -8.51 -3.13
N ALA A 17 -12.77 -9.11 -2.09
CA ALA A 17 -12.05 -9.54 -0.89
C ALA A 17 -10.97 -10.57 -1.22
N LEU A 18 -11.27 -11.58 -2.05
CA LEU A 18 -10.29 -12.57 -2.50
C LEU A 18 -9.12 -11.92 -3.23
N LEU A 19 -9.38 -10.99 -4.15
CA LEU A 19 -8.34 -10.28 -4.89
C LEU A 19 -7.39 -9.52 -3.96
N TRP A 20 -7.92 -8.82 -2.95
CA TRP A 20 -7.09 -8.13 -1.97
C TRP A 20 -6.29 -9.09 -1.08
N ILE A 21 -6.85 -10.24 -0.72
CA ILE A 21 -6.14 -11.29 0.03
C ILE A 21 -5.00 -11.88 -0.81
N GLU A 22 -5.23 -12.17 -2.09
CA GLU A 22 -4.21 -12.68 -3.01
C GLU A 22 -3.06 -11.68 -3.18
N LEU A 23 -3.39 -10.39 -3.35
CA LEU A 23 -2.39 -9.33 -3.44
C LEU A 23 -1.53 -9.27 -2.16
N LEU A 24 -2.18 -9.32 -0.99
CA LEU A 24 -1.50 -9.29 0.30
C LEU A 24 -0.60 -10.52 0.50
N LEU A 25 -1.07 -11.71 0.11
CA LEU A 25 -0.31 -12.95 0.14
C LEU A 25 0.99 -12.86 -0.68
N ARG A 26 0.95 -12.15 -1.81
CA ARG A 26 2.12 -11.94 -2.66
C ARG A 26 3.07 -10.86 -2.14
N GLN A 27 2.54 -9.73 -1.66
CA GLN A 27 3.35 -8.59 -1.22
C GLN A 27 4.00 -8.80 0.16
N PHE A 28 3.34 -9.54 1.07
CA PHE A 28 3.83 -9.67 2.45
C PHE A 28 5.22 -10.35 2.54
N PRO A 29 5.52 -11.42 1.77
CA PRO A 29 6.88 -11.97 1.70
C PRO A 29 7.94 -10.98 1.20
N GLU A 30 7.60 -10.13 0.22
CA GLU A 30 8.50 -9.07 -0.27
C GLU A 30 8.79 -8.06 0.83
N LEU A 31 7.76 -7.68 1.60
CA LEU A 31 7.90 -6.77 2.73
C LEU A 31 8.81 -7.33 3.84
N LEU A 32 8.75 -8.66 4.08
CA LEU A 32 9.67 -9.33 4.99
C LEU A 32 11.11 -9.37 4.43
N ALA A 33 11.27 -9.52 3.11
CA ALA A 33 12.59 -9.50 2.47
C ALA A 33 13.29 -8.14 2.60
N GLU A 34 12.55 -7.03 2.63
CA GLU A 34 13.09 -5.70 2.91
C GLU A 34 13.67 -5.55 4.33
N LEU A 35 13.30 -6.44 5.26
CA LEU A 35 13.88 -6.52 6.61
C LEU A 35 15.06 -7.50 6.69
N ALA A 36 15.26 -8.35 5.68
CA ALA A 36 16.40 -9.26 5.68
C ALA A 36 17.70 -8.43 5.59
N PRO A 37 18.72 -8.75 6.39
CA PRO A 37 20.02 -8.12 6.24
C PRO A 37 20.46 -8.30 4.79
N ALA A 38 20.73 -7.20 4.08
CA ALA A 38 21.25 -7.28 2.73
C ALA A 38 22.56 -8.08 2.79
N HIS A 39 22.51 -9.35 2.39
CA HIS A 39 23.69 -10.14 2.15
C HIS A 39 24.34 -9.58 0.87
N HIS A 40 25.04 -8.47 1.00
CA HIS A 40 26.00 -8.07 -0.01
C HIS A 40 27.08 -9.15 -0.03
N SER A 41 26.95 -10.05 -0.99
CA SER A 41 27.99 -11.03 -1.29
C SER A 41 29.28 -10.24 -1.59
N PRO A 42 30.41 -10.49 -0.90
CA PRO A 42 31.66 -9.76 -1.10
C PRO A 42 32.27 -9.94 -2.51
N SER A 43 31.61 -10.70 -3.39
CA SER A 43 32.05 -10.98 -4.76
C SER A 43 31.17 -10.35 -5.85
N ALA A 44 30.15 -9.54 -5.51
CA ALA A 44 29.38 -8.81 -6.52
C ALA A 44 30.14 -7.55 -6.97
N PRO A 45 30.37 -7.34 -8.29
CA PRO A 45 30.96 -6.10 -8.76
C PRO A 45 30.01 -4.93 -8.44
N PRO A 46 30.52 -3.79 -7.95
CA PRO A 46 29.67 -2.67 -7.57
C PRO A 46 28.94 -2.11 -8.80
N PRO A 47 27.65 -1.72 -8.68
CA PRO A 47 27.01 -0.89 -9.70
C PRO A 47 27.79 0.42 -9.84
N ALA A 48 27.91 0.94 -11.06
CA ALA A 48 28.68 2.14 -11.35
C ALA A 48 28.21 3.33 -10.49
N VAL A 49 28.97 3.60 -9.42
CA VAL A 49 28.70 4.68 -8.47
C VAL A 49 29.15 6.00 -9.09
N VAL A 50 28.27 7.00 -9.09
CA VAL A 50 28.66 8.41 -9.19
C VAL A 50 29.67 8.68 -8.07
N ARG A 51 30.96 8.83 -8.40
CA ARG A 51 32.05 9.01 -7.43
C ARG A 51 31.69 10.08 -6.39
N PRO A 52 31.55 9.72 -5.10
CA PRO A 52 31.62 10.68 -4.02
C PRO A 52 33.05 11.21 -3.96
N THR A 53 33.23 12.52 -3.93
CA THR A 53 34.54 13.21 -3.94
C THR A 53 35.31 13.16 -2.61
N ALA A 54 34.86 12.38 -1.62
CA ALA A 54 35.59 12.20 -0.37
C ALA A 54 35.41 10.77 0.20
N PRO A 55 36.49 10.13 0.68
CA PRO A 55 36.35 8.93 1.52
C PRO A 55 35.65 9.35 2.82
N ALA A 56 34.64 8.59 3.24
CA ALA A 56 34.06 8.76 4.56
C ALA A 56 35.17 8.67 5.63
N PRO A 57 35.26 9.62 6.58
CA PRO A 57 36.29 9.56 7.60
C PRO A 57 36.13 8.26 8.39
N GLY A 58 37.18 7.43 8.40
CA GLY A 58 37.19 6.22 9.21
C GLY A 58 37.03 6.56 10.69
N ARG A 59 36.50 5.60 11.48
CA ARG A 59 36.24 5.77 12.92
C ARG A 59 37.42 6.46 13.62
N THR A 60 37.11 7.53 14.32
CA THR A 60 38.05 8.28 15.15
C THR A 60 38.59 7.38 16.27
N ARG A 61 39.74 7.75 16.83
CA ARG A 61 40.36 6.99 17.92
C ARG A 61 39.43 6.85 19.14
N ALA A 62 38.68 7.89 19.46
CA ALA A 62 37.72 7.91 20.55
C ALA A 62 36.61 6.86 20.36
N GLU A 63 36.04 6.76 19.15
CA GLU A 63 35.01 5.78 18.82
C GLU A 63 35.53 4.33 18.90
N ARG A 64 36.82 4.11 18.62
CA ARG A 64 37.45 2.77 18.75
C ARG A 64 37.64 2.38 20.22
N GLU A 65 38.07 3.32 21.05
CA GLU A 65 38.28 3.08 22.49
C GLU A 65 36.96 2.86 23.23
N GLU A 66 35.88 3.55 22.84
CA GLU A 66 34.54 3.32 23.37
C GLU A 66 33.96 1.97 22.95
N ALA A 67 34.13 1.58 21.68
CA ALA A 67 33.73 0.27 21.17
C ALA A 67 34.43 -0.89 21.90
N LEU A 68 35.73 -0.76 22.19
CA LEU A 68 36.49 -1.75 22.97
C LEU A 68 35.98 -1.87 24.41
N ARG A 69 35.60 -0.76 25.04
CA ARG A 69 35.00 -0.80 26.39
C ARG A 69 33.64 -1.48 26.38
N ALA A 70 32.80 -1.22 25.39
CA ALA A 70 31.49 -1.87 25.25
C ALA A 70 31.62 -3.38 25.05
N GLU A 71 32.59 -3.83 24.26
CA GLU A 71 32.89 -5.25 24.07
C GLU A 71 33.40 -5.91 25.36
N GLN A 72 34.33 -5.25 26.07
CA GLN A 72 34.90 -5.77 27.32
C GLN A 72 33.90 -5.82 28.49
N LEU A 73 32.97 -4.86 28.57
CA LEU A 73 32.01 -4.76 29.67
C LEU A 73 30.73 -5.57 29.41
N HIS A 74 30.30 -5.69 28.16
CA HIS A 74 28.98 -6.20 27.82
C HIS A 74 29.00 -7.35 26.80
N GLY A 75 30.17 -7.75 26.30
CA GLY A 75 30.31 -8.82 25.30
C GLY A 75 29.69 -8.46 23.94
N LEU A 76 29.47 -7.17 23.68
CA LEU A 76 28.82 -6.70 22.45
C LEU A 76 29.89 -6.34 21.40
N THR A 77 30.01 -7.16 20.36
CA THR A 77 30.85 -6.83 19.19
C THR A 77 30.20 -5.68 18.40
N PRO A 78 30.92 -4.58 18.12
CA PRO A 78 30.36 -3.44 17.41
C PRO A 78 29.94 -3.83 15.98
N SER A 79 28.71 -3.48 15.58
CA SER A 79 28.30 -3.58 14.18
C SER A 79 29.24 -2.75 13.30
N GLY A 80 29.60 -3.27 12.12
CA GLY A 80 30.45 -2.57 11.16
C GLY A 80 29.88 -1.21 10.73
N PRO A 81 30.66 -0.36 10.04
CA PRO A 81 30.26 1.01 9.68
C PRO A 81 29.07 1.12 8.69
N SER A 82 28.48 -0.01 8.30
CA SER A 82 27.24 -0.05 7.55
C SER A 82 26.17 -0.68 8.43
N THR A 83 25.57 0.12 9.31
CA THR A 83 24.17 -0.10 9.66
C THR A 83 23.38 0.49 8.51
N ALA A 84 23.04 -0.32 7.50
CA ALA A 84 22.01 0.07 6.56
C ALA A 84 20.81 0.56 7.39
N PRO A 85 20.24 1.74 7.13
CA PRO A 85 19.22 2.30 8.01
C PRO A 85 18.13 1.26 8.20
N LEU A 86 17.90 0.83 9.46
CA LEU A 86 16.77 -0.04 9.76
C LEU A 86 15.53 0.66 9.22
N ARG A 87 14.85 0.02 8.26
CA ARG A 87 13.66 0.60 7.63
C ARG A 87 12.51 0.52 8.62
N LEU A 88 12.50 1.40 9.61
CA LEU A 88 11.53 1.41 10.72
C LEU A 88 10.08 1.41 10.19
N HIS A 89 9.81 2.19 9.13
CA HIS A 89 8.51 2.20 8.46
C HIS A 89 8.09 0.84 7.88
N VAL A 90 9.03 0.01 7.42
CA VAL A 90 8.77 -1.37 6.96
C VAL A 90 8.49 -2.27 8.18
N SER A 91 9.27 -2.14 9.25
CA SER A 91 9.07 -2.92 10.48
C SER A 91 7.71 -2.62 11.11
N ASP A 92 7.30 -1.35 11.14
CA ASP A 92 5.98 -0.94 11.63
C ASP A 92 4.86 -1.45 10.73
N ALA A 93 5.05 -1.41 9.40
CA ALA A 93 4.08 -1.99 8.48
C ALA A 93 3.92 -3.50 8.70
N VAL A 94 5.02 -4.24 8.90
CA VAL A 94 4.98 -5.68 9.20
C VAL A 94 4.22 -5.96 10.50
N ARG A 95 4.44 -5.18 11.57
CA ARG A 95 3.72 -5.32 12.84
C ARG A 95 2.22 -5.08 12.64
N ASP A 96 1.86 -3.93 12.07
CA ASP A 96 0.47 -3.54 11.82
C ASP A 96 -0.31 -4.58 10.99
N ILE A 97 0.34 -5.15 9.97
CA ILE A 97 -0.28 -6.16 9.10
C ILE A 97 -0.41 -7.49 9.83
N THR A 98 0.60 -7.87 10.61
CA THR A 98 0.56 -9.12 11.39
C THR A 98 -0.57 -9.10 12.40
N ASP A 99 -0.69 -8.00 13.16
CA ASP A 99 -1.75 -7.82 14.15
C ASP A 99 -3.12 -7.75 13.47
N GLY A 100 -3.25 -6.95 12.41
CA GLY A 100 -4.50 -6.84 11.65
C GLY A 100 -4.99 -8.16 11.05
N VAL A 101 -4.09 -9.04 10.58
CA VAL A 101 -4.48 -10.37 10.07
C VAL A 101 -4.91 -11.30 11.20
N VAL A 102 -4.28 -11.22 12.37
CA VAL A 102 -4.71 -11.99 13.55
C VAL A 102 -6.10 -11.54 13.98
N GLU A 103 -6.32 -10.24 14.11
CA GLU A 103 -7.62 -9.65 14.49
C GLU A 103 -8.71 -10.01 13.48
N LEU A 104 -8.43 -9.90 12.18
CA LEU A 104 -9.37 -10.27 11.12
C LEU A 104 -9.75 -11.74 11.16
N ASP A 105 -8.78 -12.65 11.31
CA ASP A 105 -9.03 -14.09 11.42
C ASP A 105 -9.91 -14.40 12.65
N GLU A 106 -9.63 -13.77 13.79
CA GLU A 106 -10.44 -13.94 15.01
C GLU A 106 -11.86 -13.37 14.85
N ALA A 107 -12.01 -12.17 14.27
CA ALA A 107 -13.29 -11.53 14.03
C ALA A 107 -14.19 -12.35 13.08
N VAL A 108 -13.60 -12.94 12.02
CA VAL A 108 -14.33 -13.81 11.09
C VAL A 108 -14.81 -15.08 11.80
N HIS A 109 -13.96 -15.72 12.62
CA HIS A 109 -14.36 -16.92 13.36
C HIS A 109 -15.47 -16.62 14.37
N ASP A 110 -15.34 -15.51 15.11
CA ASP A 110 -16.36 -15.08 16.06
C ASP A 110 -17.71 -14.80 15.37
N ARG A 111 -17.70 -14.03 14.28
CA ARG A 111 -18.92 -13.68 13.53
C ARG A 111 -19.61 -14.89 12.91
N LEU A 112 -18.84 -15.89 12.48
CA LEU A 112 -19.33 -17.17 11.94
C LEU A 112 -19.59 -18.23 13.04
N ARG A 113 -19.42 -17.88 14.33
CA ARG A 113 -19.59 -18.78 15.49
C ARG A 113 -18.75 -20.06 15.41
N LEU A 114 -17.54 -19.94 14.87
CA LEU A 114 -16.57 -21.02 14.80
C LEU A 114 -15.66 -20.99 16.05
N PRO A 115 -15.03 -22.12 16.41
CA PRO A 115 -14.02 -22.12 17.46
C PRO A 115 -12.88 -21.16 17.14
N ARG A 116 -12.23 -20.61 18.17
CA ARG A 116 -11.09 -19.69 18.01
C ARG A 116 -10.03 -20.30 17.06
N PRO A 117 -9.54 -19.55 16.06
CA PRO A 117 -8.59 -20.09 15.10
C PRO A 117 -7.28 -20.48 15.78
N ARG A 118 -6.67 -21.56 15.30
CA ARG A 118 -5.33 -21.96 15.73
C ARG A 118 -4.30 -20.92 15.29
N ARG A 119 -3.22 -20.79 16.09
CA ARG A 119 -2.08 -19.94 15.72
C ARG A 119 -1.50 -20.38 14.37
N ALA A 120 -1.26 -19.42 13.49
CA ALA A 120 -0.64 -19.61 12.19
C ALA A 120 0.10 -18.33 11.78
N GLN A 121 1.03 -18.47 10.83
CA GLN A 121 1.66 -17.34 10.15
C GLN A 121 0.62 -16.56 9.33
N VAL A 122 0.94 -15.30 8.99
CA VAL A 122 0.07 -14.37 8.24
C VAL A 122 -0.55 -15.04 7.01
N ALA A 123 0.26 -15.67 6.15
CA ALA A 123 -0.24 -16.35 4.95
C ALA A 123 -1.25 -17.48 5.28
N GLY A 124 -0.99 -18.27 6.32
CA GLY A 124 -1.89 -19.36 6.72
C GLY A 124 -3.23 -18.86 7.29
N ARG A 125 -3.24 -17.69 7.92
CA ARG A 125 -4.48 -17.04 8.39
C ARG A 125 -5.25 -16.43 7.22
N LEU A 126 -4.58 -15.75 6.31
CA LEU A 126 -5.19 -15.18 5.11
C LEU A 126 -5.86 -16.24 4.23
N LEU A 127 -5.19 -17.38 3.99
CA LEU A 127 -5.78 -18.51 3.26
C LEU A 127 -7.01 -19.10 3.99
N ARG A 128 -7.00 -19.10 5.33
CA ARG A 128 -8.13 -19.55 6.14
C ARG A 128 -9.32 -18.59 6.01
N VAL A 129 -9.08 -17.30 6.10
CA VAL A 129 -10.10 -16.25 5.90
C VAL A 129 -10.69 -16.35 4.48
N ALA A 130 -9.85 -16.51 3.46
CA ALA A 130 -10.30 -16.71 2.08
C ALA A 130 -11.23 -17.93 1.94
N ALA A 131 -10.86 -19.06 2.56
CA ALA A 131 -11.69 -20.28 2.53
C ALA A 131 -13.04 -20.11 3.26
N LEU A 132 -13.15 -19.16 4.19
CA LEU A 132 -14.39 -18.87 4.93
C LEU A 132 -15.33 -17.91 4.19
N LEU A 133 -14.87 -17.21 3.15
CA LEU A 133 -15.71 -16.27 2.39
C LEU A 133 -16.96 -16.92 1.80
N GLY A 134 -16.88 -18.19 1.38
CA GLY A 134 -18.05 -18.94 0.91
C GLY A 134 -19.11 -19.17 2.00
N ARG A 135 -18.69 -19.30 3.27
CA ARG A 135 -19.59 -19.44 4.42
C ARG A 135 -20.12 -18.09 4.90
N ALA A 136 -19.37 -17.01 4.62
CA ALA A 136 -19.75 -15.63 4.92
C ALA A 136 -20.66 -15.01 3.85
N ALA A 137 -20.96 -15.71 2.75
CA ALA A 137 -21.71 -15.16 1.62
C ALA A 137 -23.09 -14.60 1.99
N ASP A 138 -23.73 -15.17 3.02
CA ASP A 138 -25.03 -14.74 3.53
C ASP A 138 -24.94 -13.57 4.54
N ASP A 139 -23.74 -13.07 4.83
CA ASP A 139 -23.48 -11.95 5.75
C ASP A 139 -22.72 -10.81 5.02
N PRO A 140 -23.45 -9.92 4.33
CA PRO A 140 -22.85 -8.88 3.51
C PRO A 140 -21.92 -7.94 4.28
N LEU A 141 -22.23 -7.66 5.55
CA LEU A 141 -21.43 -6.80 6.41
C LEU A 141 -20.08 -7.46 6.75
N LEU A 142 -20.08 -8.77 6.99
CA LEU A 142 -18.84 -9.50 7.21
C LEU A 142 -17.97 -9.52 5.95
N VAL A 143 -18.56 -9.77 4.78
CA VAL A 143 -17.82 -9.78 3.50
C VAL A 143 -17.23 -8.39 3.20
N GLU A 144 -17.99 -7.32 3.43
CA GLU A 144 -17.50 -5.95 3.27
C GLU A 144 -16.36 -5.64 4.25
N HIS A 145 -16.50 -6.05 5.52
CA HIS A 145 -15.44 -5.91 6.50
C HIS A 145 -14.16 -6.63 6.05
N VAL A 146 -14.24 -7.91 5.65
CA VAL A 146 -13.05 -8.65 5.17
C VAL A 146 -12.40 -7.95 3.98
N ARG A 147 -13.20 -7.48 3.01
CA ARG A 147 -12.70 -6.72 1.85
C ARG A 147 -11.92 -5.48 2.30
N ASP A 148 -12.49 -4.69 3.19
CA ASP A 148 -11.92 -3.39 3.59
C ASP A 148 -10.65 -3.56 4.43
N GLU A 149 -10.64 -4.55 5.33
CA GLU A 149 -9.48 -4.92 6.14
C GLU A 149 -8.33 -5.44 5.26
N ALA A 150 -8.62 -6.38 4.36
CA ALA A 150 -7.63 -6.91 3.41
C ALA A 150 -7.07 -5.81 2.51
N ARG A 151 -7.93 -4.94 1.97
CA ARG A 151 -7.55 -3.78 1.17
C ARG A 151 -6.66 -2.82 1.95
N ARG A 152 -6.99 -2.50 3.20
CA ARG A 152 -6.20 -1.59 4.04
C ARG A 152 -4.78 -2.15 4.23
N MET A 153 -4.66 -3.43 4.52
CA MET A 153 -3.37 -4.09 4.75
C MET A 153 -2.55 -4.21 3.46
N ALA A 154 -3.15 -4.62 2.35
CA ALA A 154 -2.47 -4.67 1.05
C ALA A 154 -1.91 -3.28 0.64
N ARG A 155 -2.72 -2.22 0.78
CA ARG A 155 -2.27 -0.86 0.48
C ARG A 155 -1.11 -0.40 1.39
N ARG A 156 -1.07 -0.88 2.63
CA ARG A 156 0.04 -0.61 3.55
C ARG A 156 1.32 -1.33 3.07
N CYS A 157 1.23 -2.58 2.60
CA CYS A 157 2.35 -3.25 1.93
C CYS A 157 2.86 -2.44 0.74
N THR A 158 1.98 -2.06 -0.19
CA THR A 158 2.35 -1.28 -1.39
C THR A 158 3.12 0.00 -1.04
N ARG A 159 2.64 0.75 -0.04
CA ARG A 159 3.30 1.97 0.42
C ARG A 159 4.68 1.70 1.04
N ALA A 160 4.77 0.68 1.90
CA ALA A 160 6.01 0.33 2.58
C ALA A 160 7.07 -0.25 1.63
N LEU A 161 6.65 -0.93 0.57
CA LEU A 161 7.51 -1.40 -0.53
C LEU A 161 7.96 -0.28 -1.47
N GLY A 162 7.48 0.96 -1.29
CA GLY A 162 7.84 2.08 -2.15
C GLY A 162 7.31 1.95 -3.59
N ALA A 163 6.37 1.03 -3.85
CA ALA A 163 5.77 0.88 -5.15
C ALA A 163 4.96 2.14 -5.49
N ALA A 164 5.29 2.78 -6.61
CA ALA A 164 4.55 3.94 -7.09
C ALA A 164 3.09 3.55 -7.34
N GLU A 165 2.16 4.29 -6.74
CA GLU A 165 0.73 4.08 -6.94
C GLU A 165 0.40 4.09 -8.44
N PRO A 166 -0.37 3.10 -8.96
CA PRO A 166 -0.74 3.08 -10.36
C PRO A 166 -1.59 4.31 -10.69
N VAL A 167 -1.11 5.10 -11.64
CA VAL A 167 -1.77 6.33 -12.10
C VAL A 167 -2.61 6.00 -13.32
N VAL A 168 -3.94 6.09 -13.20
CA VAL A 168 -4.87 5.76 -14.30
C VAL A 168 -5.26 7.04 -15.02
N ARG A 169 -5.15 7.05 -16.36
CA ARG A 169 -5.70 8.14 -17.16
C ARG A 169 -7.22 8.04 -17.15
N VAL A 170 -7.88 9.17 -16.90
CA VAL A 170 -9.33 9.30 -17.05
C VAL A 170 -9.64 10.21 -18.22
N SER A 171 -10.82 10.05 -18.82
CA SER A 171 -11.32 10.95 -19.86
C SER A 171 -11.60 12.35 -19.31
N GLY A 172 -11.91 13.29 -20.21
CA GLY A 172 -12.22 14.67 -19.87
C GLY A 172 -11.02 15.61 -19.78
N ARG A 173 -11.33 16.90 -19.61
CA ARG A 173 -10.38 18.01 -19.52
C ARG A 173 -10.41 18.61 -18.13
N CYS A 174 -9.25 19.02 -17.62
CA CYS A 174 -9.19 19.72 -16.35
C CYS A 174 -10.07 21.00 -16.39
N PRO A 175 -11.02 21.20 -15.46
CA PRO A 175 -11.88 22.40 -15.44
C PRO A 175 -11.13 23.73 -15.31
N TRP A 176 -9.86 23.71 -14.86
CA TRP A 176 -9.07 24.93 -14.65
C TRP A 176 -8.05 25.24 -15.74
N CYS A 177 -7.42 24.23 -16.34
CA CYS A 177 -6.39 24.44 -17.36
C CYS A 177 -6.72 23.82 -18.71
N ASP A 178 -7.92 23.27 -18.86
CA ASP A 178 -8.48 22.65 -20.07
C ASP A 178 -7.62 21.52 -20.68
N SER A 179 -6.63 21.03 -19.92
CA SER A 179 -5.67 20.03 -20.37
C SER A 179 -6.21 18.60 -20.14
N VAL A 180 -5.87 17.67 -21.04
CA VAL A 180 -6.20 16.23 -20.93
C VAL A 180 -5.20 15.50 -20.00
N SER A 181 -5.03 16.04 -18.80
CA SER A 181 -4.03 15.66 -17.81
C SER A 181 -4.64 15.15 -16.51
N LEU A 182 -5.94 14.83 -16.52
CA LEU A 182 -6.58 14.20 -15.36
C LEU A 182 -6.06 12.78 -15.17
N ARG A 183 -5.74 12.45 -13.93
CA ARG A 183 -5.29 11.14 -13.51
C ARG A 183 -6.00 10.73 -12.22
N ALA A 184 -6.55 9.52 -12.21
CA ALA A 184 -7.03 8.88 -11.01
C ALA A 184 -5.89 8.20 -10.27
N LEU A 185 -5.89 8.38 -8.96
CA LEU A 185 -5.01 7.77 -7.98
C LEU A 185 -5.89 6.84 -7.12
N PRO A 186 -6.02 5.56 -7.48
CA PRO A 186 -7.00 4.64 -6.89
C PRO A 186 -6.79 4.36 -5.40
N ALA A 187 -5.54 4.45 -4.92
CA ALA A 187 -5.22 4.31 -3.51
C ALA A 187 -5.63 5.53 -2.69
N ARG A 188 -5.47 6.71 -3.25
CA ARG A 188 -5.89 7.97 -2.61
C ARG A 188 -7.38 8.27 -2.77
N ARG A 189 -8.08 7.50 -3.62
CA ARG A 189 -9.46 7.78 -4.03
C ARG A 189 -9.61 9.24 -4.46
N ALA A 190 -8.64 9.68 -5.26
CA ALA A 190 -8.51 11.05 -5.70
C ALA A 190 -8.27 11.09 -7.20
N VAL A 191 -8.77 12.15 -7.84
CA VAL A 191 -8.36 12.54 -9.20
C VAL A 191 -7.55 13.81 -9.07
N LEU A 192 -6.50 13.97 -9.87
CA LEU A 192 -5.73 15.21 -9.93
C LEU A 192 -5.30 15.53 -11.36
N CYS A 193 -5.05 16.81 -11.61
CA CYS A 193 -4.45 17.27 -12.86
C CYS A 193 -2.92 17.21 -12.74
N VAL A 194 -2.25 16.43 -13.60
CA VAL A 194 -0.77 16.30 -13.57
C VAL A 194 -0.04 17.44 -14.29
N ASN A 195 -0.75 18.40 -14.88
CA ASN A 195 -0.12 19.56 -15.51
C ASN A 195 0.53 20.45 -14.42
N PRO A 196 1.87 20.64 -14.41
CA PRO A 196 2.56 21.39 -13.37
C PRO A 196 2.20 22.88 -13.34
N ALA A 197 1.66 23.43 -14.43
CA ALA A 197 1.20 24.81 -14.50
C ALA A 197 -0.26 24.98 -14.02
N CYS A 198 -0.99 23.88 -13.77
CA CYS A 198 -2.38 23.95 -13.35
C CYS A 198 -2.51 24.50 -11.93
N ARG A 199 -3.42 25.44 -11.74
CA ARG A 199 -3.80 26.04 -10.45
C ARG A 199 -5.32 26.15 -10.40
N CYS A 200 -5.92 25.83 -9.26
CA CYS A 200 -7.36 25.98 -9.11
C CYS A 200 -7.77 27.42 -8.78
N ALA A 201 -9.07 27.68 -8.86
CA ALA A 201 -9.67 28.97 -8.52
C ALA A 201 -9.84 29.16 -7.00
N ASP A 202 -9.70 28.10 -6.20
CA ASP A 202 -9.82 28.15 -4.74
C ASP A 202 -8.60 28.86 -4.14
N GLN A 203 -8.85 29.93 -3.38
CA GLN A 203 -7.80 30.78 -2.79
C GLN A 203 -7.07 30.08 -1.65
N ASP A 204 -7.74 29.14 -0.98
CA ASP A 204 -7.21 28.44 0.19
C ASP A 204 -6.53 27.11 -0.17
N CYS A 205 -6.46 26.77 -1.47
CA CYS A 205 -5.83 25.54 -1.91
C CYS A 205 -4.32 25.70 -2.10
N ASP A 206 -3.55 24.85 -1.41
CA ASP A 206 -2.07 24.81 -1.45
C ASP A 206 -1.49 24.65 -2.85
N CYS A 207 -2.26 24.17 -3.84
CA CYS A 207 -1.77 24.08 -5.21
C CYS A 207 -1.32 25.44 -5.76
N ARG A 208 -1.85 26.57 -5.22
CA ARG A 208 -1.49 27.93 -5.61
C ARG A 208 -0.11 28.37 -5.14
N THR A 209 0.34 27.86 -4.00
CA THR A 209 1.54 28.33 -3.29
C THR A 209 2.66 27.31 -3.28
N ASP A 210 2.35 26.01 -3.30
CA ASP A 210 3.33 24.92 -3.30
C ASP A 210 3.42 24.23 -4.68
N PRO A 211 4.58 24.32 -5.38
CA PRO A 211 4.82 23.62 -6.64
C PRO A 211 4.79 22.10 -6.56
N ALA A 212 4.89 21.50 -5.36
CA ALA A 212 4.73 20.06 -5.14
C ALA A 212 3.28 19.65 -4.90
N HIS A 213 2.40 20.58 -4.51
CA HIS A 213 1.00 20.31 -4.24
C HIS A 213 0.15 20.41 -5.52
N ARG A 214 -0.80 19.48 -5.68
CA ARG A 214 -1.80 19.52 -6.76
C ARG A 214 -3.18 19.44 -6.14
N HIS A 215 -4.12 20.22 -6.68
CA HIS A 215 -5.52 20.06 -6.30
C HIS A 215 -5.95 18.62 -6.56
N ALA A 216 -6.59 18.03 -5.57
CA ALA A 216 -7.11 16.68 -5.63
C ALA A 216 -8.62 16.71 -5.42
N TRP A 217 -9.37 16.12 -6.35
CA TRP A 217 -10.80 15.89 -6.18
C TRP A 217 -11.02 14.56 -5.47
N GLY A 218 -11.58 14.61 -4.26
CA GLY A 218 -12.00 13.43 -3.53
C GLY A 218 -13.28 12.83 -4.11
N VAL A 219 -13.65 11.63 -3.64
CA VAL A 219 -14.83 10.90 -4.15
C VAL A 219 -16.12 11.71 -4.09
N GLY A 220 -16.31 12.52 -3.04
CA GLY A 220 -17.49 13.38 -2.91
C GLY A 220 -17.61 14.45 -4.00
N GLU A 221 -16.52 14.76 -4.70
CA GLU A 221 -16.45 15.80 -5.71
C GLU A 221 -16.49 15.24 -7.14
N TRP A 222 -16.47 13.91 -7.32
CA TRP A 222 -16.35 13.30 -8.65
C TRP A 222 -17.55 13.52 -9.55
N ALA A 223 -18.76 13.57 -8.99
CA ALA A 223 -19.95 13.90 -9.77
C ALA A 223 -19.85 15.32 -10.36
N ARG A 224 -19.35 16.28 -9.57
CA ARG A 224 -19.09 17.64 -10.02
C ARG A 224 -17.96 17.69 -11.04
N LEU A 225 -16.85 17.00 -10.77
CA LEU A 225 -15.73 16.92 -11.70
C LEU A 225 -16.17 16.35 -13.05
N ALA A 226 -16.93 15.25 -13.08
CA ALA A 226 -17.45 14.65 -14.30
C ALA A 226 -18.27 15.65 -15.13
N ALA A 227 -19.17 16.38 -14.48
CA ALA A 227 -19.99 17.41 -15.13
C ALA A 227 -19.16 18.57 -15.71
N GLU A 228 -18.13 19.03 -14.99
CA GLU A 228 -17.31 20.17 -15.40
C GLU A 228 -16.21 19.81 -16.41
N SER A 229 -15.72 18.57 -16.39
CA SER A 229 -14.60 18.10 -17.22
C SER A 229 -15.03 17.35 -18.49
N GLY A 230 -16.29 16.94 -18.57
CA GLY A 230 -16.77 15.99 -19.57
C GLY A 230 -16.21 14.58 -19.39
N ALA A 231 -15.64 14.26 -18.22
CA ALA A 231 -15.24 12.91 -17.85
C ALA A 231 -16.47 12.06 -17.53
N ASP A 232 -16.38 10.75 -17.78
CA ASP A 232 -17.43 9.81 -17.38
C ASP A 232 -17.31 9.47 -15.88
N LEU A 233 -18.39 9.72 -15.12
CA LEU A 233 -18.46 9.38 -13.69
C LEU A 233 -18.29 7.87 -13.45
N ALA A 234 -18.77 7.02 -14.36
CA ALA A 234 -18.60 5.58 -14.25
C ALA A 234 -17.12 5.19 -14.42
N GLU A 235 -16.39 5.85 -15.33
CA GLU A 235 -14.94 5.67 -15.49
C GLU A 235 -14.18 6.15 -14.25
N LEU A 236 -14.49 7.33 -13.72
CA LEU A 236 -13.88 7.84 -12.48
C LEU A 236 -14.06 6.85 -11.34
N THR A 237 -15.29 6.34 -11.17
CA THR A 237 -15.62 5.37 -10.12
C THR A 237 -14.93 4.02 -10.35
N GLY A 238 -14.94 3.50 -11.58
CA GLY A 238 -14.32 2.22 -11.93
C GLY A 238 -12.79 2.23 -11.81
N SER A 239 -12.15 3.36 -12.13
CA SER A 239 -10.70 3.52 -11.99
C SER A 239 -10.21 3.36 -10.54
N ALA A 240 -11.07 3.64 -9.56
CA ALA A 240 -10.78 3.50 -8.14
C ALA A 240 -10.89 2.06 -7.62
N THR A 241 -11.59 1.20 -8.37
CA THR A 241 -11.90 -0.19 -8.01
C THR A 241 -10.84 -1.15 -8.58
N ASP A 242 -10.26 -0.83 -9.74
CA ASP A 242 -9.38 -1.68 -10.56
C ASP A 242 -7.90 -1.77 -10.09
N THR A 243 -7.62 -1.57 -8.79
CA THR A 243 -6.23 -1.62 -8.28
C THR A 243 -5.77 -3.05 -8.02
N ALA A 244 -6.59 -3.87 -7.36
CA ALA A 244 -6.21 -5.21 -6.94
C ALA A 244 -6.06 -6.16 -8.13
N ASP A 245 -7.03 -6.15 -9.05
CA ASP A 245 -7.01 -6.99 -10.26
C ASP A 245 -5.77 -6.77 -11.13
N ARG A 246 -5.40 -5.49 -11.37
CA ARG A 246 -4.22 -5.15 -12.16
C ARG A 246 -2.92 -5.53 -11.48
N GLU A 247 -2.84 -5.36 -10.17
CA GLU A 247 -1.64 -5.73 -9.43
C GLU A 247 -1.51 -7.26 -9.38
N VAL A 248 -2.56 -8.01 -9.04
CA VAL A 248 -2.54 -9.49 -8.98
C VAL A 248 -2.13 -10.13 -10.32
N ARG A 249 -2.49 -9.52 -11.46
CA ARG A 249 -2.17 -10.04 -12.80
C ARG A 249 -0.76 -9.68 -13.31
N ARG A 250 -0.02 -8.79 -12.64
CA ARG A 250 1.39 -8.49 -12.96
C ARG A 250 2.32 -9.54 -12.39
#